data_AF-A0A1J6PPN9-F1
#
_entry.id   AF-A0A1J6PPN9-F1
#
_cell.length_a   1.000
_cell.length_b   1.000
_cell.length_c   1.000
_cell.angle_alpha   90.00
_cell.angle_beta   90.00
_cell.angle_gamma   90.00
#
_symmetry.space_group_name_H-M   'P 1'
#
loop_
_entity.id
_entity.type
_entity.pdbx_description
1 polymer ?
#
loop_
_entity_poly.entity_id
_entity_poly.type
_entity_poly.pdbx_seq_one_letter_code
_entity_poly.pdbx_strand_id
1 'polypeptide(L)'
;MKLKDFDFRIWDNKYKEYIFTNRTISKYYKDASTVTSLAGRIRKEKYSGNLVFDDLGCDCEECEIELFTGLYDKNRRKIYENDIVSYATLQGKTLFYFITTNKNINTFQIFVISDLENFKLCNEIEIDRFLYSDFSKIEDMKNIEVIGNIHNKAELLEVKELK
;
A
#
# COMPACT_ATOMS: atom_id res chain seq x y z
N MET A 1 16.69 -3.03 1.45
CA MET A 1 15.84 -3.86 2.35
C MET A 1 16.39 -5.27 2.36
N LYS A 2 16.49 -5.96 3.50
CA LYS A 2 16.80 -7.41 3.51
C LYS A 2 15.51 -8.18 3.27
N LEU A 3 15.60 -9.41 2.77
CA LEU A 3 14.41 -10.23 2.49
C LEU A 3 13.54 -10.44 3.75
N LYS A 4 14.16 -10.53 4.93
CA LYS A 4 13.45 -10.63 6.21
C LYS A 4 12.63 -9.38 6.58
N ASP A 5 12.95 -8.23 5.98
CA ASP A 5 12.29 -6.95 6.22
C ASP A 5 11.30 -6.63 5.07
N PHE A 6 11.31 -7.43 4.00
CA PHE A 6 10.36 -7.34 2.90
C PHE A 6 8.97 -7.73 3.37
N ASP A 7 7.99 -6.92 3.00
CA ASP A 7 6.60 -7.17 3.29
C ASP A 7 5.73 -6.54 2.19
N PHE A 8 4.52 -7.05 2.05
CA PHE A 8 3.55 -6.60 1.08
C PHE A 8 2.15 -6.97 1.54
N ARG A 9 1.16 -6.27 1.00
CA ARG A 9 -0.25 -6.66 1.08
C ARG A 9 -0.82 -6.82 -0.32
N ILE A 10 -1.91 -7.58 -0.42
CA ILE A 10 -2.60 -7.85 -1.68
C ILE A 10 -4.01 -7.33 -1.51
N TRP A 11 -4.39 -6.38 -2.36
CA TRP A 11 -5.75 -5.90 -2.51
C TRP A 11 -6.45 -6.71 -3.58
N ASP A 12 -7.64 -7.21 -3.25
CA ASP A 12 -8.51 -7.96 -4.15
C ASP A 12 -9.55 -7.01 -4.75
N ASN A 13 -9.42 -6.65 -6.04
CA ASN A 13 -10.39 -5.73 -6.65
C ASN A 13 -11.76 -6.36 -6.89
N LYS A 14 -11.86 -7.69 -6.92
CA LYS A 14 -13.12 -8.40 -7.15
C LYS A 14 -14.00 -8.32 -5.91
N TYR A 15 -13.42 -8.67 -4.75
CA TYR A 15 -14.12 -8.71 -3.48
C TYR A 15 -14.00 -7.43 -2.66
N LYS A 16 -13.16 -6.48 -3.10
CA LYS A 16 -12.90 -5.20 -2.44
C LYS A 16 -12.41 -5.38 -0.99
N GLU A 17 -11.46 -6.28 -0.79
CA GLU A 17 -10.86 -6.55 0.51
C GLU A 17 -9.37 -6.90 0.40
N TYR A 18 -8.65 -6.85 1.53
CA TYR A 18 -7.27 -7.34 1.58
C TYR A 18 -7.19 -8.82 1.95
N ILE A 19 -6.19 -9.49 1.40
CA ILE A 19 -5.85 -10.86 1.79
C ILE A 19 -5.00 -10.80 3.08
N PHE A 20 -5.56 -11.11 4.25
CA PHE A 20 -4.88 -10.82 5.53
C PHE A 20 -3.98 -11.94 6.11
N THR A 21 -4.12 -13.21 5.70
CA THR A 21 -3.35 -14.34 6.28
C THR A 21 -2.60 -15.13 5.22
N ASN A 22 -1.37 -15.58 5.53
CA ASN A 22 -0.49 -16.39 4.66
C ASN A 22 -0.46 -15.94 3.18
N ARG A 23 -0.49 -14.62 2.96
CA ARG A 23 -0.47 -13.98 1.64
C ARG A 23 0.63 -14.58 0.79
N THR A 24 0.23 -15.23 -0.29
CA THR A 24 1.20 -15.83 -1.20
C THR A 24 0.81 -15.52 -2.63
N ILE A 25 1.84 -15.31 -3.43
CA ILE A 25 1.73 -15.09 -4.87
C ILE A 25 2.54 -16.20 -5.53
N SER A 26 1.93 -16.88 -6.49
CA SER A 26 2.59 -17.89 -7.31
C SER A 26 2.48 -17.52 -8.76
N LYS A 27 3.52 -17.82 -9.55
CA LYS A 27 3.51 -17.70 -11.00
C LYS A 27 3.84 -19.07 -11.57
N TYR A 28 2.98 -19.60 -12.44
CA TYR A 28 3.10 -20.95 -12.96
C TYR A 28 2.66 -21.01 -14.42
N TYR A 29 3.09 -22.05 -15.11
CA TYR A 29 2.64 -22.34 -16.47
C TYR A 29 1.31 -23.07 -16.40
N LYS A 30 0.26 -22.47 -16.94
CA LYS A 30 -1.03 -23.14 -17.14
C LYS A 30 -0.94 -24.14 -18.30
N ASP A 31 -0.16 -23.79 -19.32
CA ASP A 31 0.21 -24.63 -20.45
C ASP A 31 1.59 -24.21 -21.00
N ALA A 32 2.04 -24.82 -22.09
CA ALA A 32 3.35 -24.58 -22.68
C ALA A 32 3.59 -23.12 -23.14
N SER A 33 2.52 -22.35 -23.35
CA SER A 33 2.56 -20.96 -23.84
C SER A 33 2.01 -19.94 -22.84
N THR A 34 1.18 -20.37 -21.89
CA THR A 34 0.45 -19.47 -20.99
C THR A 34 1.04 -19.50 -19.59
N VAL A 35 1.55 -18.36 -19.15
CA VAL A 35 1.95 -18.15 -17.76
C VAL A 35 0.84 -17.40 -17.03
N THR A 36 0.42 -17.93 -15.90
CA THR A 36 -0.63 -17.38 -15.05
C THR A 36 -0.07 -17.12 -13.66
N SER A 37 -0.65 -16.15 -12.94
CA SER A 37 -0.39 -15.94 -11.52
C SER A 37 -1.57 -16.38 -10.68
N LEU A 38 -1.33 -16.64 -9.40
CA LEU A 38 -2.37 -16.84 -8.39
C LEU A 38 -1.99 -16.06 -7.15
N ALA A 39 -2.97 -15.37 -6.59
CA ALA A 39 -2.88 -14.80 -5.26
C ALA A 39 -3.75 -15.62 -4.32
N GLY A 40 -3.24 -15.97 -3.15
CA GLY A 40 -3.97 -16.82 -2.25
C GLY A 40 -3.25 -17.02 -0.93
N ARG A 41 -3.53 -18.16 -0.29
CA ARG A 41 -2.96 -18.51 1.00
C ARG A 41 -2.27 -19.87 0.92
N ILE A 42 -1.05 -19.95 1.44
CA ILE A 42 -0.47 -21.26 1.74
C ILE A 42 -0.99 -21.72 3.11
N ARG A 43 -1.47 -22.95 3.18
CA ARG A 43 -1.70 -23.64 4.46
C ARG A 43 -0.99 -24.98 4.49
N LYS A 44 -0.71 -25.45 5.70
CA LYS A 44 -0.24 -26.81 5.91
C LYS A 44 -1.45 -27.74 6.06
N GLU A 45 -1.54 -28.74 5.20
CA GLU A 45 -2.57 -29.76 5.33
C GLU A 45 -2.38 -30.58 6.62
N LYS A 46 -3.48 -30.85 7.32
CA LYS A 46 -3.47 -31.48 8.64
C LYS A 46 -2.89 -32.91 8.63
N TYR A 47 -3.17 -33.67 7.57
CA TYR A 47 -2.85 -35.10 7.51
C TYR A 47 -1.57 -35.41 6.74
N SER A 48 -1.35 -34.77 5.59
CA SER A 48 -0.15 -34.96 4.76
C SER A 48 1.04 -34.15 5.27
N GLY A 49 0.78 -33.06 5.99
CA GLY A 49 1.81 -32.08 6.34
C GLY A 49 2.33 -31.27 5.13
N ASN A 50 1.77 -31.48 3.94
CA ASN A 50 2.15 -30.77 2.73
C ASN A 50 1.67 -29.32 2.78
N LEU A 51 2.39 -28.44 2.09
CA LEU A 51 1.93 -27.08 1.83
C LEU A 51 0.98 -27.11 0.63
N VAL A 52 -0.22 -26.59 0.82
CA VAL A 52 -1.22 -26.45 -0.23
C VAL A 52 -1.54 -24.98 -0.42
N PHE A 53 -1.64 -24.58 -1.67
CA PHE A 53 -2.18 -23.28 -2.05
C PHE A 53 -3.70 -23.37 -2.08
N ASP A 54 -4.34 -22.70 -1.14
CA ASP A 54 -5.77 -22.41 -1.26
C ASP A 54 -5.89 -21.22 -2.22
N ASP A 55 -6.29 -21.54 -3.45
CA ASP A 55 -6.84 -20.56 -4.37
C ASP A 55 -8.12 -20.00 -3.72
N LEU A 56 -8.13 -18.71 -3.41
CA LEU A 56 -9.30 -18.04 -2.84
C LEU A 56 -10.41 -17.81 -3.88
N GLY A 57 -10.30 -18.37 -5.09
CA GLY A 57 -11.16 -18.01 -6.22
C GLY A 57 -10.88 -16.58 -6.70
N CYS A 58 -9.69 -16.08 -6.37
CA CYS A 58 -9.24 -14.75 -6.69
C CYS A 58 -8.41 -14.84 -7.96
N ASP A 59 -8.98 -14.35 -9.06
CA ASP A 59 -8.24 -14.24 -10.30
C ASP A 59 -7.16 -13.19 -10.11
N CYS A 60 -5.89 -13.59 -10.23
CA CYS A 60 -4.76 -12.71 -9.92
C CYS A 60 -4.72 -11.46 -10.81
N GLU A 61 -5.42 -11.47 -11.94
CA GLU A 61 -5.49 -10.35 -12.87
C GLU A 61 -6.21 -9.14 -12.26
N GLU A 62 -7.06 -9.37 -11.26
CA GLU A 62 -7.76 -8.31 -10.52
C GLU A 62 -7.06 -7.97 -9.18
N CYS A 63 -5.97 -8.64 -8.83
CA CYS A 63 -5.21 -8.33 -7.62
C CYS A 63 -4.20 -7.21 -7.83
N GLU A 64 -4.05 -6.37 -6.81
CA GLU A 64 -2.99 -5.36 -6.73
C GLU A 64 -2.04 -5.68 -5.57
N ILE A 65 -0.74 -5.65 -5.85
CA ILE A 65 0.31 -5.76 -4.83
C ILE A 65 0.66 -4.36 -4.37
N GLU A 66 0.68 -4.17 -3.06
CA GLU A 66 1.14 -2.93 -2.43
C GLU A 66 2.37 -3.22 -1.57
N LEU A 67 3.50 -2.61 -1.97
CA LEU A 67 4.78 -2.88 -1.35
C LEU A 67 4.97 -2.10 -0.06
N PHE A 68 5.57 -2.75 0.95
CA PHE A 68 6.01 -2.05 2.14
C PHE A 68 7.14 -1.07 1.81
N THR A 69 6.99 0.18 2.24
CA THR A 69 7.99 1.24 1.99
C THR A 69 9.28 1.05 2.77
N GLY A 70 9.26 0.23 3.83
CA GLY A 70 10.34 0.15 4.81
C GLY A 70 10.14 1.08 6.01
N LEU A 71 9.13 1.98 5.98
CA LEU A 71 8.90 2.99 7.01
C LEU A 71 7.65 2.75 7.84
N TYR A 72 7.65 3.29 9.06
CA TYR A 72 6.55 3.19 10.01
C TYR A 72 5.98 4.58 10.31
N ASP A 73 4.68 4.65 10.54
CA ASP A 73 4.01 5.85 11.03
C ASP A 73 4.27 6.06 12.54
N LYS A 74 3.78 7.18 13.10
CA LYS A 74 3.94 7.53 14.53
C LYS A 74 3.35 6.48 15.48
N ASN A 75 2.38 5.70 15.02
CA ASN A 75 1.72 4.62 15.77
C ASN A 75 2.40 3.26 15.53
N ARG A 76 3.58 3.23 14.91
CA ARG A 76 4.33 2.02 14.54
C ARG A 76 3.58 1.11 13.55
N ARG A 77 2.64 1.66 12.77
CA ARG A 77 2.02 0.93 11.66
C ARG A 77 2.90 1.07 10.41
N LYS A 78 3.00 -0.02 9.65
CA LYS A 78 3.76 -0.05 8.39
C LYS A 78 3.08 0.85 7.37
N ILE A 79 3.89 1.60 6.60
CA ILE A 79 3.43 2.41 5.47
C ILE A 79 3.67 1.61 4.19
N TYR A 80 2.63 1.40 3.41
CA TYR A 80 2.66 0.68 2.13
C TYR A 80 2.43 1.64 0.96
N GLU A 81 2.72 1.15 -0.23
CA GLU A 81 2.22 1.74 -1.46
C GLU A 81 0.70 1.97 -1.38
N ASN A 82 0.27 3.06 -2.02
CA ASN A 82 -1.09 3.58 -2.05
C ASN A 82 -1.70 4.03 -0.72
N ASP A 83 -0.94 4.00 0.39
CA ASP A 83 -1.40 4.61 1.63
C ASP A 83 -1.60 6.13 1.47
N ILE A 84 -2.58 6.63 2.20
CA ILE A 84 -2.81 8.05 2.44
C ILE A 84 -2.37 8.34 3.86
N VAL A 85 -1.45 9.29 4.00
CA VAL A 85 -0.91 9.68 5.28
C VAL A 85 -1.23 11.13 5.59
N SER A 86 -1.46 11.41 6.87
CA SER A 86 -1.59 12.77 7.39
C SER A 86 -0.30 13.19 8.08
N TYR A 87 0.01 14.48 8.01
CA TYR A 87 1.13 15.09 8.71
C TYR A 87 0.68 16.40 9.35
N ALA A 88 0.84 16.50 10.67
CA ALA A 88 0.61 17.75 11.40
C ALA A 88 1.89 18.59 11.39
N THR A 89 1.83 19.77 10.76
CA THR A 89 2.95 20.72 10.78
C THR A 89 3.11 21.33 12.17
N LEU A 90 4.29 21.92 12.43
CA LEU A 90 4.55 22.65 13.68
C LEU A 90 3.58 23.81 13.93
N GLN A 91 2.96 24.34 12.87
CA GLN A 91 1.96 25.40 12.94
C GLN A 91 0.52 24.88 13.13
N GLY A 92 0.33 23.57 13.35
CA GLY A 92 -0.98 22.95 13.56
C GLY A 92 -1.81 22.72 12.29
N LYS A 93 -1.26 22.99 11.09
CA LYS A 93 -1.91 22.67 9.83
C LYS A 93 -1.75 21.17 9.55
N THR A 94 -2.81 20.51 9.13
CA THR A 94 -2.73 19.11 8.65
C THR A 94 -2.58 19.10 7.13
N LEU A 95 -1.58 18.37 6.66
CA LEU A 95 -1.36 18.07 5.25
C LEU A 95 -1.62 16.59 5.00
N PHE A 96 -2.06 16.27 3.78
CA PHE A 96 -2.34 14.90 3.35
C PHE A 96 -1.44 14.54 2.19
N TYR A 97 -0.96 13.31 2.21
CA TYR A 97 -0.04 12.80 1.21
C TYR A 97 -0.46 11.43 0.72
N PHE A 98 -0.23 11.16 -0.56
CA PHE A 98 -0.45 9.88 -1.21
C PHE A 98 0.89 9.24 -1.53
N ILE A 99 1.07 7.98 -1.13
CA ILE A 99 2.27 7.20 -1.38
C ILE A 99 2.09 6.36 -2.65
N THR A 100 3.03 6.40 -3.59
CA THR A 100 2.98 5.55 -4.80
C THR A 100 4.38 5.25 -5.32
N THR A 101 4.51 4.42 -6.35
CA THR A 101 5.80 4.09 -6.96
C THR A 101 5.98 4.80 -8.30
N ASN A 102 7.15 5.43 -8.50
CA ASN A 102 7.58 5.88 -9.81
C ASN A 102 8.17 4.70 -10.58
N LYS A 103 7.43 4.19 -11.56
CA LYS A 103 7.81 3.03 -12.37
C LYS A 103 9.03 3.27 -13.27
N ASN A 104 9.33 4.53 -13.61
CA ASN A 104 10.45 4.85 -14.51
C ASN A 104 11.80 4.69 -13.80
N ILE A 105 11.85 5.00 -12.50
CA ILE A 105 13.08 4.98 -11.71
C ILE A 105 13.03 3.95 -10.56
N ASN A 106 11.93 3.22 -10.40
CA ASN A 106 11.71 2.19 -9.39
C ASN A 106 11.88 2.69 -7.95
N THR A 107 11.31 3.86 -7.62
CA THR A 107 11.37 4.46 -6.28
C THR A 107 10.00 4.82 -5.77
N PHE A 108 9.82 4.84 -4.45
CA PHE A 108 8.62 5.42 -3.85
C PHE A 108 8.63 6.94 -4.00
N GLN A 109 7.47 7.49 -4.32
CA GLN A 109 7.19 8.91 -4.44
C GLN A 109 5.97 9.27 -3.61
N ILE A 110 5.87 10.54 -3.27
CA ILE A 110 4.82 11.08 -2.42
C ILE A 110 4.19 12.24 -3.19
N PHE A 111 2.87 12.34 -3.17
CA PHE A 111 2.13 13.48 -3.72
C PHE A 111 1.34 14.18 -2.62
N VAL A 112 1.33 15.52 -2.60
CA VAL A 112 0.42 16.27 -1.73
C VAL A 112 -0.98 16.18 -2.32
N ILE A 113 -1.94 15.88 -1.46
CA ILE A 113 -3.35 15.89 -1.78
C ILE A 113 -3.89 17.29 -1.46
N SER A 114 -4.34 18.02 -2.48
CA SER A 114 -4.93 19.36 -2.35
C SER A 114 -6.38 19.31 -1.91
N ASP A 115 -7.10 18.26 -2.29
CA ASP A 115 -8.50 18.01 -1.97
C ASP A 115 -8.67 16.53 -1.65
N LEU A 116 -8.84 16.21 -0.37
CA LEU A 116 -8.95 14.83 0.09
C LEU A 116 -10.28 14.18 -0.34
N GLU A 117 -11.37 14.94 -0.38
CA GLU A 117 -12.71 14.45 -0.73
C GLU A 117 -12.76 14.00 -2.18
N ASN A 118 -12.23 14.83 -3.09
CA ASN A 118 -12.18 14.51 -4.51
C ASN A 118 -10.87 13.82 -4.92
N PHE A 119 -9.98 13.52 -3.96
CA PHE A 119 -8.65 12.97 -4.17
C PHE A 119 -7.87 13.70 -5.29
N LYS A 120 -7.79 15.04 -5.21
CA LYS A 120 -7.00 15.83 -6.17
C LYS A 120 -5.57 15.97 -5.67
N LEU A 121 -4.61 15.68 -6.53
CA LEU A 121 -3.19 15.83 -6.26
C LEU A 121 -2.72 17.23 -6.71
N CYS A 122 -1.75 17.81 -6.00
CA CYS A 122 -0.99 18.94 -6.52
C CYS A 122 -0.16 18.48 -7.73
N ASN A 123 -0.12 19.25 -8.81
CA ASN A 123 0.69 18.92 -10.00
C ASN A 123 2.20 19.05 -9.69
N GLU A 124 3.03 18.22 -10.34
CA GLU A 124 4.50 18.17 -10.21
C GLU A 124 5.20 19.54 -10.26
N ILE A 125 4.61 20.53 -10.95
CA ILE A 125 5.20 21.85 -11.19
C ILE A 125 5.02 22.81 -10.01
N GLU A 126 4.01 22.61 -9.14
CA GLU A 126 3.77 23.48 -7.96
C GLU A 126 4.56 23.03 -6.72
N ILE A 127 5.32 21.95 -6.85
CA ILE A 127 5.90 21.15 -5.77
C ILE A 127 7.33 21.59 -5.39
N ASP A 128 7.81 22.69 -5.96
CA ASP A 128 9.19 23.19 -5.92
C ASP A 128 9.74 23.57 -4.52
N ARG A 129 8.99 23.29 -3.44
CA ARG A 129 9.48 23.45 -2.05
C ARG A 129 9.19 22.29 -1.08
N PHE A 130 8.38 21.28 -1.45
CA PHE A 130 7.93 20.28 -0.46
C PHE A 130 7.89 18.80 -0.89
N LEU A 131 8.13 18.39 -2.15
CA LEU A 131 8.13 16.95 -2.50
C LEU A 131 9.21 16.47 -3.47
N TYR A 132 10.45 16.85 -3.20
CA TYR A 132 11.59 15.98 -3.45
C TYR A 132 12.28 15.71 -2.12
N SER A 133 11.54 15.10 -1.19
CA SER A 133 12.22 14.35 -0.14
C SER A 133 12.27 12.93 -0.63
N ASP A 134 13.48 12.46 -0.95
CA ASP A 134 13.77 11.05 -0.77
C ASP A 134 13.08 10.59 0.52
N PHE A 135 12.43 9.42 0.47
CA PHE A 135 11.86 8.75 1.63
C PHE A 135 12.83 8.72 2.85
N SER A 136 14.14 8.92 2.62
CA SER A 136 15.18 9.10 3.64
C SER A 136 14.95 10.27 4.61
N LYS A 137 14.17 11.29 4.26
CA LYS A 137 13.84 12.42 5.17
C LYS A 137 12.52 12.25 5.93
N ILE A 138 11.76 11.16 5.69
CA ILE A 138 10.55 10.86 6.49
C ILE A 138 10.90 10.56 7.95
N GLU A 139 12.11 10.11 8.27
CA GLU A 139 12.54 9.94 9.67
C GLU A 139 12.47 11.26 10.47
N ASP A 140 12.60 12.41 9.81
CA ASP A 140 12.42 13.74 10.42
C ASP A 140 10.94 14.08 10.65
N MET A 141 10.01 13.39 9.98
CA MET A 141 8.57 13.60 10.05
C MET A 141 7.91 12.68 11.09
N LYS A 142 8.31 12.82 12.36
CA LYS A 142 7.81 12.04 13.53
C LYS A 142 6.28 12.03 13.71
N ASN A 143 5.55 12.89 12.99
CA ASN A 143 4.10 13.10 13.13
C ASN A 143 3.28 12.55 11.95
N ILE A 144 3.87 11.72 11.08
CA ILE A 144 3.12 11.05 10.02
C ILE A 144 2.21 9.97 10.61
N GLU A 145 0.97 9.91 10.13
CA GLU A 145 -0.01 8.89 10.51
C GLU A 145 -0.71 8.34 9.27
N VAL A 146 -0.74 7.01 9.11
CA VAL A 146 -1.57 6.38 8.07
C VAL A 146 -3.04 6.59 8.45
N ILE A 147 -3.78 7.28 7.58
CA ILE A 147 -5.21 7.56 7.82
C ILE A 147 -6.11 6.70 6.95
N GLY A 148 -5.57 6.09 5.90
CA GLY A 148 -6.28 5.18 5.02
C GLY A 148 -5.46 4.83 3.79
N ASN A 149 -6.12 4.34 2.77
CA ASN A 149 -5.53 3.92 1.49
C ASN A 149 -6.54 4.21 0.36
N ILE A 150 -6.08 4.23 -0.89
CA ILE A 150 -6.94 4.52 -2.06
C ILE A 150 -8.15 3.60 -2.22
N HIS A 151 -8.10 2.41 -1.68
CA HIS A 151 -9.16 1.42 -1.75
C HIS A 151 -10.27 1.67 -0.70
N ASN A 152 -9.94 2.33 0.42
CA ASN A 152 -10.86 2.61 1.54
C ASN A 152 -11.16 4.11 1.69
N LYS A 153 -11.23 4.85 0.58
CA LYS A 153 -11.46 6.32 0.58
C LYS A 153 -12.77 6.75 1.25
N ALA A 154 -13.80 5.93 1.25
CA ALA A 154 -15.09 6.27 1.87
C ALA A 154 -14.97 6.35 3.40
N GLU A 155 -14.27 5.40 4.02
CA GLU A 155 -14.06 5.33 5.48
C GLU A 155 -13.22 6.52 6.00
N LEU A 156 -12.33 7.06 5.15
CA LEU A 156 -11.49 8.23 5.44
C LEU A 156 -12.30 9.51 5.71
N LEU A 157 -13.47 9.66 5.10
CA LEU A 157 -14.30 10.85 5.22
C LEU A 157 -15.22 10.82 6.45
N GLU A 158 -15.63 9.64 6.90
CA GLU A 158 -16.43 9.47 8.12
C GLU A 158 -15.65 9.81 9.40
N VAL A 159 -14.33 9.57 9.42
CA VAL A 159 -13.47 9.88 10.58
C VAL A 159 -13.32 11.39 10.80
N LYS A 160 -13.57 12.23 9.79
CA LYS A 160 -13.54 13.70 9.93
C LYS A 160 -14.73 14.27 10.69
N GLU A 161 -15.89 13.60 10.70
CA GLU A 161 -17.08 14.11 11.37
C GLU A 161 -17.10 13.82 12.89
N LEU A 162 -16.18 12.98 13.36
CA LEU A 162 -16.12 12.51 14.74
C LEU A 162 -14.96 13.10 15.57
N LYS A 163 -14.16 14.02 15.00
CA LYS A 163 -13.07 14.74 15.70
C LYS A 163 -13.31 16.24 15.71
#